data_AF-A0A928Z665-F1
#
_entry.id   AF-A0A928Z665-F1
#
_cell.length_a   1.000
_cell.length_b   1.000
_cell.length_c   1.000
_cell.angle_alpha   90.00
_cell.angle_beta   90.00
_cell.angle_gamma   90.00
#
_symmetry.space_group_name_H-M   'P 1'
#
loop_
_entity.id
_entity.type
_entity.pdbx_description
1 polymer ?
#
loop_
_entity_poly.entity_id
_entity_poly.type
_entity_poly.pdbx_seq_one_letter_code
_entity_poly.pdbx_strand_id
1 'polypeptide(L)'
;MAAQGAFPTFLLVVYFSLELYSKKLLKSLNLFFTLPTYKILLVTILLTLIAAEPGFSISNLSDRFENLGRSNTEILQPGQQEVLTAFKTDIDRQSCFYTATTESIWYYLFNKPSCSKFGNIYYALPTVAQEVVVRELEETKPNLILLTDLPILTGRTLADSTPLILQYFLDRYRPDRLVAERWLWRRNETPLQLTRNVASSGTLDRWCVVESERECKAMPPPGERQKLRQKKRIYTLEGSAVLSAQNRPADAVYLSYGNSDRLVAAARVNPDATWSLAIPSMALPLGKEIVRMWAYDASRDRLQPIGYDIEIKIVRR
;
A
#
# COMPACT_ATOMS: atom_id res chain seq x y z
N MET A 1 -5.17 17.18 -15.87
CA MET A 1 -4.35 16.08 -15.31
C MET A 1 -3.95 15.17 -16.45
N ALA A 2 -2.71 15.29 -16.96
CA ALA A 2 -2.18 14.34 -17.92
C ALA A 2 -1.96 12.99 -17.21
N ALA A 3 -2.45 11.90 -17.80
CA ALA A 3 -2.36 10.57 -17.22
C ALA A 3 -0.89 10.14 -17.07
N GLN A 4 -0.46 9.83 -15.85
CA GLN A 4 0.83 9.17 -15.61
C GLN A 4 0.85 7.87 -16.44
N GLY A 5 1.81 7.75 -17.35
CA GLY A 5 1.91 6.64 -18.31
C GLY A 5 1.57 6.99 -19.76
N ALA A 6 0.92 8.12 -20.04
CA ALA A 6 0.64 8.56 -21.42
C ALA A 6 1.94 8.80 -22.21
N PHE A 7 2.96 9.35 -21.55
CA PHE A 7 4.26 9.66 -22.15
C PHE A 7 5.06 8.41 -22.60
N PRO A 8 5.33 7.39 -21.75
CA PRO A 8 6.01 6.17 -22.21
C PRO A 8 5.18 5.37 -23.23
N THR A 9 3.84 5.42 -23.13
CA THR A 9 2.96 4.78 -24.11
C THR A 9 3.03 5.48 -25.47
N PHE A 10 3.06 6.82 -25.49
CA PHE A 10 3.27 7.62 -26.70
C PHE A 10 4.64 7.34 -27.32
N LEU A 11 5.70 7.27 -26.51
CA LEU A 11 7.05 6.93 -26.99
C LEU A 11 7.11 5.52 -27.61
N LEU A 12 6.46 4.53 -27.00
CA LEU A 12 6.37 3.18 -27.55
C LEU A 12 5.56 3.16 -28.86
N VAL A 13 4.44 3.87 -28.93
CA VAL A 13 3.64 3.97 -30.16
C VAL A 13 4.41 4.65 -31.27
N VAL A 14 5.12 5.75 -30.99
CA VAL A 14 5.97 6.44 -31.97
C VAL A 14 7.12 5.52 -32.41
N TYR A 15 7.78 4.83 -31.49
CA TYR A 15 8.86 3.88 -31.79
C TYR A 15 8.38 2.73 -32.69
N PHE A 16 7.30 2.04 -32.30
CA PHE A 16 6.75 0.93 -33.10
C PHE A 16 6.20 1.41 -34.43
N SER A 17 5.56 2.58 -34.48
CA SER A 17 5.11 3.18 -35.74
C SER A 17 6.29 3.44 -36.66
N LEU A 18 7.37 4.04 -36.15
CA LEU A 18 8.59 4.29 -36.92
C LEU A 18 9.30 3.01 -37.37
N GLU A 19 9.28 1.95 -36.55
CA GLU A 19 9.88 0.66 -36.92
C GLU A 19 9.04 -0.11 -37.95
N LEU A 20 7.71 -0.06 -37.84
CA LEU A 20 6.79 -0.57 -38.85
C LEU A 20 6.91 0.23 -40.15
N TYR A 21 7.01 1.55 -40.06
CA TYR A 21 7.16 2.43 -41.21
C TYR A 21 8.52 2.25 -41.89
N SER A 22 9.61 2.08 -41.12
CA SER A 22 10.95 1.83 -41.67
C SER A 22 11.02 0.49 -42.39
N LYS A 23 10.46 -0.60 -41.82
CA LYS A 23 10.41 -1.91 -42.49
C LYS A 23 9.59 -1.89 -43.79
N LYS A 24 8.56 -1.04 -43.88
CA LYS A 24 7.71 -0.91 -45.08
C LYS A 24 8.32 0.02 -46.13
N LEU A 25 8.97 1.12 -45.73
CA LEU A 25 9.61 2.08 -46.64
C LEU A 25 10.97 1.62 -47.17
N LEU A 26 11.82 0.97 -46.35
CA LEU A 26 13.14 0.47 -46.76
C LEU A 26 13.05 -0.52 -47.93
N LYS A 27 11.90 -1.16 -48.11
CA LYS A 27 11.66 -2.05 -49.24
C LYS A 27 11.31 -1.32 -50.56
N SER A 28 10.90 -0.04 -50.50
CA SER A 28 10.47 0.75 -51.68
C SER A 28 11.35 1.95 -52.00
N LEU A 29 12.10 2.47 -51.02
CA LEU A 29 12.93 3.66 -51.16
C LEU A 29 14.40 3.29 -50.96
N ASN A 30 15.00 2.76 -52.02
CA ASN A 30 16.45 2.54 -52.13
C ASN A 30 17.23 3.82 -52.49
N LEU A 31 16.60 5.00 -52.33
CA LEU A 31 17.21 6.29 -52.59
C LEU A 31 16.89 7.25 -51.42
N PHE A 32 17.95 7.83 -50.87
CA PHE A 32 18.02 8.98 -49.94
C PHE A 32 17.99 8.80 -48.42
N PHE A 33 17.45 7.73 -47.83
CA PHE A 33 17.54 7.53 -46.37
C PHE A 33 18.71 6.64 -45.99
N THR A 34 19.92 7.20 -45.99
CA THR A 34 21.05 6.57 -45.32
C THR A 34 20.73 6.44 -43.82
N LEU A 35 21.13 5.31 -43.22
CA LEU A 35 20.93 5.03 -41.79
C LEU A 35 21.24 6.17 -40.78
N PRO A 36 22.12 7.16 -41.05
CA PRO A 36 22.36 8.27 -40.15
C PRO A 36 21.24 9.31 -40.11
N THR A 37 20.59 9.62 -41.24
CA THR A 37 19.67 10.78 -41.32
C THR A 37 18.38 10.54 -40.56
N TYR A 38 17.82 9.33 -40.60
CA TYR A 38 16.63 9.01 -39.82
C TYR A 38 16.94 8.98 -38.31
N LYS A 39 18.13 8.54 -37.89
CA LYS A 39 18.55 8.55 -36.48
C LYS A 39 18.69 9.97 -35.96
N ILE A 40 19.28 10.86 -36.76
CA ILE A 40 19.38 12.28 -36.44
C ILE A 40 17.98 12.87 -36.29
N LEU A 41 17.08 12.63 -37.23
CA LEU A 41 15.69 13.10 -37.14
C LEU A 41 14.99 12.61 -35.86
N LEU A 42 15.19 11.34 -35.49
CA LEU A 42 14.61 10.73 -34.29
C LEU A 42 15.14 11.37 -33.00
N VAL A 43 16.45 11.64 -32.95
CA VAL A 43 17.10 12.35 -31.84
C VAL A 43 16.60 13.79 -31.76
N THR A 44 16.46 14.49 -32.89
CA THR A 44 15.95 15.87 -32.91
C THR A 44 14.49 15.93 -32.45
N ILE A 45 13.64 15.01 -32.92
CA ILE A 45 12.25 14.89 -32.46
C ILE A 45 12.22 14.63 -30.95
N LEU A 46 13.02 13.68 -30.45
CA LEU A 46 13.10 13.38 -29.02
C LEU A 46 13.53 14.61 -28.20
N LEU A 47 14.55 15.35 -28.65
CA LEU A 47 15.03 16.57 -27.99
C LEU A 47 13.97 17.68 -27.99
N THR A 48 13.26 17.89 -29.10
CA THR A 48 12.18 18.89 -29.18
C THR A 48 10.99 18.53 -28.28
N LEU A 49 10.64 17.25 -28.17
CA LEU A 49 9.58 16.77 -27.29
C LEU A 49 9.96 16.92 -25.82
N ILE A 50 11.20 16.59 -25.46
CA ILE A 50 11.75 16.81 -24.12
C ILE A 50 11.72 18.31 -23.77
N ALA A 51 12.11 19.18 -24.71
CA ALA A 51 12.10 20.64 -24.52
C ALA A 51 10.70 21.26 -24.42
N ALA A 52 9.67 20.58 -24.95
CA ALA A 52 8.28 21.04 -24.92
C ALA A 52 7.52 20.66 -23.63
N GLU A 53 8.08 19.79 -22.79
CA GLU A 53 7.46 19.40 -21.51
C GLU A 53 7.46 20.59 -20.53
N PRO A 54 6.28 21.01 -20.00
CA PRO A 54 6.20 22.09 -19.03
C PRO A 54 6.90 21.67 -17.73
N GLY A 55 8.14 22.13 -17.57
CA GLY A 55 9.04 21.80 -16.45
C GLY A 55 10.44 21.35 -16.88
N PHE A 56 10.68 21.09 -18.17
CA PHE A 56 12.03 20.85 -18.69
C PHE A 56 12.67 22.16 -19.12
N SER A 57 13.73 22.58 -18.41
CA SER A 57 14.59 23.70 -18.80
C SER A 57 16.03 23.22 -18.91
N ILE A 58 16.69 23.54 -20.03
CA ILE A 58 18.12 23.24 -20.24
C ILE A 58 18.98 23.96 -19.18
N SER A 59 18.53 25.11 -18.66
CA SER A 59 19.23 25.84 -17.59
C SER A 59 19.32 25.07 -16.28
N ASN A 60 18.38 24.14 -16.03
CA ASN A 60 18.31 23.34 -14.81
C ASN A 60 18.70 21.87 -15.07
N LEU A 61 19.29 21.61 -16.24
CA LEU A 61 19.74 20.28 -16.63
C LEU A 61 20.90 19.87 -15.71
N SER A 62 21.88 20.76 -15.47
CA SER A 62 22.99 20.52 -14.53
C SER A 62 22.48 20.03 -13.18
N ASP A 63 21.51 20.72 -12.58
CA ASP A 63 20.98 20.43 -11.24
C ASP A 63 20.23 19.08 -11.20
N ARG A 64 19.64 18.67 -12.33
CA ARG A 64 19.01 17.34 -12.46
C ARG A 64 20.04 16.22 -12.64
N PHE A 65 21.17 16.51 -13.30
CA PHE A 65 22.29 15.58 -13.45
C PHE A 65 23.27 15.60 -12.26
N GLU A 66 23.23 16.60 -11.37
CA GLU A 66 24.03 16.65 -10.14
C GLU A 66 23.74 15.48 -9.19
N ASN A 67 22.60 14.82 -9.34
CA ASN A 67 22.26 13.63 -8.57
C ASN A 67 22.75 12.33 -9.23
N LEU A 68 23.20 12.36 -10.48
CA LEU A 68 23.83 11.22 -11.16
C LEU A 68 25.28 11.10 -10.69
N GLY A 69 25.49 10.31 -9.63
CA GLY A 69 26.79 10.11 -9.01
C GLY A 69 26.75 10.21 -7.48
N ARG A 70 25.66 10.73 -6.92
CA ARG A 70 25.44 10.70 -5.47
C ARG A 70 25.19 9.27 -5.00
N SER A 71 25.80 8.94 -3.88
CA SER A 71 25.59 7.67 -3.20
C SER A 71 24.14 7.54 -2.71
N ASN A 72 23.65 6.30 -2.57
CA ASN A 72 22.31 6.06 -2.03
C ASN A 72 22.12 6.75 -0.66
N THR A 73 23.18 6.84 0.16
CA THR A 73 23.17 7.52 1.47
C THR A 73 22.91 9.03 1.38
N GLU A 74 23.16 9.67 0.25
CA GLU A 74 22.91 11.11 0.04
C GLU A 74 21.52 11.40 -0.55
N ILE A 75 20.87 10.38 -1.12
CA ILE A 75 19.56 10.51 -1.80
C ILE A 75 18.42 9.97 -0.94
N LEU A 76 18.68 8.91 -0.17
CA LEU A 76 17.65 8.26 0.62
C LEU A 76 17.19 9.14 1.78
N GLN A 77 15.88 9.12 2.02
CA GLN A 77 15.34 9.71 3.23
C GLN A 77 15.89 8.96 4.45
N PRO A 78 16.14 9.62 5.59
CA PRO A 78 16.69 8.97 6.78
C PRO A 78 15.96 7.68 7.18
N GLY A 79 14.63 7.72 7.18
CA GLY A 79 13.82 6.54 7.50
C GLY A 79 13.94 5.39 6.48
N GLN A 80 14.31 5.67 5.23
CA GLN A 80 14.57 4.60 4.25
C GLN A 80 15.89 3.89 4.53
N GLN A 81 16.92 4.65 4.93
CA GLN A 81 18.22 4.10 5.30
C GLN A 81 18.13 3.23 6.57
N GLU A 82 17.34 3.66 7.56
CA GLU A 82 17.10 2.90 8.78
C GLU A 82 16.43 1.55 8.48
N VAL A 83 15.39 1.56 7.64
CA VAL A 83 14.64 0.37 7.23
C VAL A 83 15.53 -0.58 6.42
N LEU A 84 16.33 -0.05 5.50
CA LEU A 84 17.29 -0.84 4.76
C LEU A 84 18.28 -1.52 5.73
N THR A 85 18.88 -0.75 6.64
CA THR A 85 19.86 -1.27 7.61
C THR A 85 19.25 -2.33 8.52
N ALA A 86 18.05 -2.08 9.04
CA ALA A 86 17.39 -2.97 10.00
C ALA A 86 16.94 -4.30 9.38
N PHE A 87 16.54 -4.31 8.11
CA PHE A 87 15.87 -5.45 7.50
C PHE A 87 16.66 -6.16 6.40
N LYS A 88 17.79 -5.59 5.97
CA LYS A 88 18.59 -6.11 4.86
C LYS A 88 18.96 -7.58 5.05
N THR A 89 19.51 -7.96 6.21
CA THR A 89 19.93 -9.34 6.47
C THR A 89 18.78 -10.35 6.34
N ASP A 90 17.58 -9.98 6.80
CA ASP A 90 16.43 -10.88 6.74
C ASP A 90 15.84 -10.98 5.33
N ILE A 91 15.80 -9.85 4.60
CA ILE A 91 15.31 -9.82 3.23
C ILE A 91 16.31 -10.47 2.27
N ASP A 92 17.62 -10.36 2.52
CA ASP A 92 18.68 -10.97 1.71
C ASP A 92 18.56 -12.50 1.67
N ARG A 93 17.99 -13.12 2.71
CA ARG A 93 17.70 -14.57 2.78
C ARG A 93 16.50 -15.01 1.94
N GLN A 94 15.70 -14.07 1.46
CA GLN A 94 14.55 -14.36 0.59
C GLN A 94 14.96 -14.35 -0.89
N SER A 95 14.33 -15.18 -1.70
CA SER A 95 14.55 -15.21 -3.16
C SER A 95 13.92 -14.00 -3.85
N CYS A 96 12.82 -13.49 -3.29
CA CYS A 96 12.08 -12.32 -3.75
C CYS A 96 11.61 -11.49 -2.56
N PHE A 97 11.11 -10.29 -2.82
CA PHE A 97 10.51 -9.41 -1.82
C PHE A 97 9.14 -8.94 -2.29
N TYR A 98 8.22 -8.63 -1.38
CA TYR A 98 6.97 -7.97 -1.75
C TYR A 98 6.71 -6.79 -0.82
N THR A 99 6.33 -5.67 -1.42
CA THR A 99 5.91 -4.48 -0.71
C THR A 99 4.49 -4.10 -1.11
N ALA A 100 3.64 -3.94 -0.10
CA ALA A 100 2.29 -3.39 -0.22
C ALA A 100 2.27 -1.87 0.00
N THR A 101 3.43 -1.22 -0.15
CA THR A 101 3.55 0.24 -0.14
C THR A 101 3.47 0.81 -1.55
N THR A 102 3.39 2.12 -1.64
CA THR A 102 3.39 2.88 -2.90
C THR A 102 4.79 3.08 -3.45
N GLU A 103 5.82 2.85 -2.63
CA GLU A 103 7.22 3.07 -2.94
C GLU A 103 7.81 1.81 -3.63
N SER A 104 7.97 1.80 -4.94
CA SER A 104 8.62 0.66 -5.63
C SER A 104 10.15 0.65 -5.49
N ILE A 105 10.75 1.66 -4.85
CA ILE A 105 12.19 1.78 -4.67
C ILE A 105 12.78 0.62 -3.85
N TRP A 106 11.97 -0.04 -3.01
CA TRP A 106 12.43 -1.13 -2.15
C TRP A 106 13.06 -2.30 -2.89
N TYR A 107 12.60 -2.61 -4.11
CA TYR A 107 13.21 -3.68 -4.92
C TYR A 107 14.65 -3.36 -5.31
N TYR A 108 14.92 -2.09 -5.64
CA TYR A 108 16.27 -1.61 -5.92
C TYR A 108 17.12 -1.62 -4.65
N LEU A 109 16.59 -1.11 -3.52
CA LEU A 109 17.34 -1.00 -2.27
C LEU A 109 17.72 -2.35 -1.67
N PHE A 110 16.80 -3.31 -1.67
CA PHE A 110 17.07 -4.66 -1.20
C PHE A 110 17.74 -5.54 -2.26
N ASN A 111 17.86 -5.08 -3.50
CA ASN A 111 18.33 -5.88 -4.63
C ASN A 111 17.58 -7.21 -4.75
N LYS A 112 16.25 -7.15 -4.67
CA LYS A 112 15.37 -8.32 -4.78
C LYS A 112 14.31 -8.11 -5.85
N PRO A 113 14.03 -9.13 -6.69
CA PRO A 113 12.88 -9.08 -7.56
C PRO A 113 11.58 -9.10 -6.73
N SER A 114 10.50 -8.61 -7.32
CA SER A 114 9.19 -8.73 -6.68
C SER A 114 8.74 -10.19 -6.67
N CYS A 115 8.08 -10.63 -5.58
CA CYS A 115 7.43 -11.94 -5.50
C CYS A 115 6.17 -12.06 -6.37
N SER A 116 5.74 -10.96 -6.99
CA SER A 116 4.66 -10.95 -7.96
C SER A 116 5.03 -10.10 -9.17
N LYS A 117 4.44 -10.38 -10.32
CA LYS A 117 4.55 -9.48 -11.49
C LYS A 117 4.02 -8.07 -11.20
N PHE A 118 3.15 -7.91 -10.19
CA PHE A 118 2.67 -6.62 -9.72
C PHE A 118 3.52 -6.11 -8.56
N GLY A 119 4.73 -5.62 -8.87
CA GLY A 119 5.64 -5.07 -7.86
C GLY A 119 5.12 -3.80 -7.16
N ASN A 120 4.22 -3.05 -7.80
CA ASN A 120 3.52 -1.95 -7.16
C ASN A 120 2.04 -2.30 -6.99
N ILE A 121 1.54 -2.16 -5.77
CA ILE A 121 0.15 -2.49 -5.43
C ILE A 121 -0.89 -1.68 -6.23
N TYR A 122 -0.53 -0.48 -6.72
CA TYR A 122 -1.40 0.31 -7.61
C TYR A 122 -1.66 -0.34 -8.96
N TYR A 123 -0.76 -1.20 -9.43
CA TYR A 123 -1.00 -1.96 -10.65
C TYR A 123 -1.86 -3.21 -10.43
N ALA A 124 -2.16 -3.53 -9.17
CA ALA A 124 -3.01 -4.64 -8.78
C ALA A 124 -4.42 -4.20 -8.32
N LEU A 125 -4.91 -3.03 -8.74
CA LEU A 125 -6.26 -2.58 -8.37
C LEU A 125 -7.39 -3.48 -8.93
N PRO A 126 -7.38 -3.94 -10.19
CA PRO A 126 -8.42 -4.84 -10.70
C PRO A 126 -8.45 -6.17 -9.96
N THR A 127 -9.63 -6.73 -9.73
CA THR A 127 -9.80 -8.01 -8.99
C THR A 127 -8.94 -9.13 -9.57
N VAL A 128 -8.90 -9.28 -10.90
CA VAL A 128 -8.08 -10.30 -11.59
C VAL A 128 -6.58 -10.09 -11.32
N ALA A 129 -6.14 -8.85 -11.16
CA ALA A 129 -4.74 -8.56 -10.82
C ALA A 129 -4.46 -8.90 -9.34
N GLN A 130 -5.39 -8.60 -8.44
CA GLN A 130 -5.29 -9.01 -7.02
C GLN A 130 -5.22 -10.53 -6.86
N GLU A 131 -6.04 -11.27 -7.59
CA GLU A 131 -6.01 -12.75 -7.59
C GLU A 131 -4.65 -13.28 -8.03
N VAL A 132 -4.03 -12.66 -9.03
CA VAL A 132 -2.68 -13.03 -9.47
C VAL A 132 -1.64 -12.72 -8.39
N VAL A 133 -1.72 -11.55 -7.73
CA VAL A 133 -0.85 -11.24 -6.58
C VAL A 133 -0.98 -12.30 -5.50
N VAL A 134 -2.20 -12.60 -5.07
CA VAL A 134 -2.45 -13.60 -4.01
C VAL A 134 -1.90 -14.97 -4.41
N ARG A 135 -2.15 -15.41 -5.64
CA ARG A 135 -1.63 -16.69 -6.15
C ARG A 135 -0.11 -16.73 -6.16
N GLU A 136 0.55 -15.72 -6.74
CA GLU A 136 2.02 -15.67 -6.84
C GLU A 136 2.67 -15.56 -5.45
N LEU A 137 2.03 -14.87 -4.50
CA LEU A 137 2.48 -14.81 -3.10
C LEU A 137 2.29 -16.13 -2.34
N GLU A 138 1.26 -16.91 -2.69
CA GLU A 138 1.05 -18.24 -2.12
C GLU A 138 2.01 -19.28 -2.72
N GLU A 139 2.48 -19.07 -3.95
CA GLU A 139 3.51 -19.89 -4.60
C GLU A 139 4.91 -19.57 -4.05
N THR A 140 5.24 -18.29 -3.97
CA THR A 140 6.58 -17.82 -3.56
C THR A 140 6.79 -17.80 -2.04
N LYS A 141 5.71 -17.65 -1.27
CA LYS A 141 5.68 -17.68 0.20
C LYS A 141 6.79 -16.85 0.86
N PRO A 142 6.94 -15.55 0.53
CA PRO A 142 7.94 -14.72 1.19
C PRO A 142 7.70 -14.74 2.70
N ASN A 143 8.76 -14.91 3.48
CA ASN A 143 8.67 -14.94 4.93
C ASN A 143 8.37 -13.54 5.51
N LEU A 144 8.83 -12.49 4.83
CA LEU A 144 8.66 -11.10 5.21
C LEU A 144 8.13 -10.28 4.04
N ILE A 145 7.13 -9.47 4.32
CA ILE A 145 6.59 -8.45 3.42
C ILE A 145 6.62 -7.09 4.12
N LEU A 146 6.69 -6.02 3.33
CA LEU A 146 6.53 -4.67 3.85
C LEU A 146 5.09 -4.21 3.66
N LEU A 147 4.39 -3.96 4.76
CA LEU A 147 2.99 -3.53 4.81
C LEU A 147 2.87 -2.39 5.83
N THR A 148 3.08 -1.16 5.38
CA THR A 148 2.92 0.05 6.19
C THR A 148 1.51 0.62 6.04
N ASP A 149 1.05 1.41 7.02
CA ASP A 149 -0.20 2.19 6.97
C ASP A 149 -0.54 2.62 5.54
N LEU A 150 -1.60 2.01 5.02
CA LEU A 150 -1.88 2.07 3.61
C LEU A 150 -2.43 3.45 3.25
N PRO A 151 -1.81 4.19 2.32
CA PRO A 151 -2.25 5.55 2.02
C PRO A 151 -3.66 5.58 1.44
N ILE A 152 -4.33 6.71 1.65
CA ILE A 152 -5.62 7.00 1.04
C ILE A 152 -5.37 7.32 -0.45
N LEU A 153 -5.84 6.46 -1.34
CA LEU A 153 -5.79 6.64 -2.78
C LEU A 153 -7.13 7.14 -3.28
N THR A 154 -7.18 8.29 -3.97
CA THR A 154 -8.42 8.76 -4.66
C THR A 154 -9.65 8.83 -3.74
N GLY A 155 -9.45 9.17 -2.45
CA GLY A 155 -10.52 9.19 -1.45
C GLY A 155 -11.00 7.81 -1.00
N ARG A 156 -10.20 6.76 -1.21
CA ARG A 156 -10.45 5.38 -0.77
C ARG A 156 -9.25 4.87 0.00
N THR A 157 -9.49 4.02 0.99
CA THR A 157 -8.40 3.29 1.62
C THR A 157 -7.83 2.27 0.63
N LEU A 158 -6.57 1.86 0.80
CA LEU A 158 -6.06 0.77 -0.02
C LEU A 158 -6.73 -0.57 0.35
N ALA A 159 -7.19 -0.71 1.60
CA ALA A 159 -8.02 -1.83 2.06
C ALA A 159 -9.32 -1.93 1.24
N ASP A 160 -9.94 -0.79 0.96
CA ASP A 160 -11.09 -0.68 0.07
C ASP A 160 -10.77 -0.94 -1.42
N SER A 161 -9.51 -0.70 -1.81
CA SER A 161 -9.08 -0.76 -3.22
C SER A 161 -8.47 -2.11 -3.59
N THR A 162 -7.89 -2.81 -2.62
CA THR A 162 -7.21 -4.11 -2.77
C THR A 162 -7.66 -5.12 -1.70
N PRO A 163 -8.98 -5.35 -1.54
CA PRO A 163 -9.51 -6.15 -0.43
C PRO A 163 -9.02 -7.60 -0.45
N LEU A 164 -8.75 -8.20 -1.61
CA LEU A 164 -8.26 -9.58 -1.68
C LEU A 164 -6.81 -9.71 -1.20
N ILE A 165 -5.96 -8.75 -1.58
CA ILE A 165 -4.56 -8.72 -1.15
C ILE A 165 -4.49 -8.49 0.36
N LEU A 166 -5.26 -7.51 0.88
CA LEU A 166 -5.27 -7.25 2.31
C LEU A 166 -5.81 -8.44 3.11
N GLN A 167 -6.90 -9.08 2.65
CA GLN A 167 -7.40 -10.28 3.32
C GLN A 167 -6.31 -11.36 3.39
N TYR A 168 -5.60 -11.61 2.28
CA TYR A 168 -4.50 -12.58 2.25
C TYR A 168 -3.42 -12.24 3.29
N PHE A 169 -3.06 -10.96 3.46
CA PHE A 169 -2.11 -10.55 4.50
C PHE A 169 -2.63 -10.74 5.92
N LEU A 170 -3.89 -10.40 6.18
CA LEU A 170 -4.48 -10.60 7.51
C LEU A 170 -4.58 -12.09 7.86
N ASP A 171 -4.76 -12.96 6.86
CA ASP A 171 -4.85 -14.39 7.07
C ASP A 171 -3.47 -15.04 7.27
N ARG A 172 -2.48 -14.67 6.44
CA ARG A 172 -1.18 -15.34 6.33
C ARG A 172 -0.01 -14.61 6.98
N TYR A 173 -0.17 -13.38 7.44
CA TYR A 173 0.91 -12.57 7.98
C TYR A 173 0.54 -11.87 9.28
N ARG A 174 1.55 -11.57 10.09
CA ARG A 174 1.43 -10.85 11.36
C ARG A 174 2.41 -9.68 11.43
N PRO A 175 2.07 -8.62 12.17
CA PRO A 175 3.02 -7.62 12.62
C PRO A 175 4.28 -8.24 13.22
N ASP A 176 5.45 -7.87 12.70
CA ASP A 176 6.75 -8.32 13.20
C ASP A 176 7.53 -7.17 13.83
N ARG A 177 7.95 -6.20 13.01
CA ARG A 177 8.80 -5.08 13.44
C ARG A 177 8.41 -3.79 12.75
N LEU A 178 8.44 -2.69 13.50
CA LEU A 178 8.25 -1.34 13.00
C LEU A 178 9.57 -0.58 13.09
N VAL A 179 10.07 -0.07 11.96
CA VAL A 179 11.29 0.75 11.89
C VAL A 179 11.01 1.95 11.02
N ALA A 180 11.30 3.15 11.51
CA ALA A 180 11.07 4.42 10.81
C ALA A 180 9.70 4.48 10.10
N GLU A 181 8.64 4.24 10.86
CA GLU A 181 7.24 4.26 10.40
C GLU A 181 6.90 3.21 9.34
N ARG A 182 7.77 2.22 9.10
CA ARG A 182 7.58 1.16 8.11
C ARG A 182 7.48 -0.20 8.78
N TRP A 183 6.38 -0.87 8.47
CA TRP A 183 5.96 -2.03 9.24
C TRP A 183 6.19 -3.31 8.43
N LEU A 184 7.13 -4.13 8.90
CA LEU A 184 7.34 -5.46 8.38
C LEU A 184 6.36 -6.43 8.99
N TRP A 185 5.86 -7.31 8.14
CA TRP A 185 4.97 -8.38 8.50
C TRP A 185 5.61 -9.72 8.17
N ARG A 186 5.45 -10.67 9.08
CA ARG A 186 6.00 -12.01 8.97
C ARG A 186 4.93 -13.03 8.69
N ARG A 187 5.23 -13.98 7.79
CA ARG A 187 4.32 -15.06 7.44
C ARG A 187 4.04 -15.92 8.67
N ASN A 188 2.78 -16.19 8.93
CA ASN A 188 2.30 -17.09 9.97
C ASN A 188 1.04 -17.80 9.46
N GLU A 189 1.11 -19.12 9.38
CA GLU A 189 0.02 -19.95 8.89
C GLU A 189 -1.04 -20.26 9.95
N THR A 190 -0.75 -19.95 11.21
CA THR A 190 -1.64 -20.22 12.33
C THR A 190 -2.68 -19.09 12.42
N PRO A 191 -3.98 -19.38 12.36
CA PRO A 191 -5.01 -18.38 12.58
C PRO A 191 -4.86 -17.71 13.94
N LEU A 192 -5.11 -16.40 14.00
CA LEU A 192 -5.08 -15.64 15.26
C LEU A 192 -6.11 -16.19 16.24
N GLN A 193 -5.72 -16.29 17.50
CA GLN A 193 -6.62 -16.69 18.57
C GLN A 193 -7.27 -15.45 19.20
N LEU A 194 -8.60 -15.41 19.19
CA LEU A 194 -9.39 -14.33 19.77
C LEU A 194 -9.76 -14.70 21.21
N THR A 195 -9.36 -13.85 22.16
CA THR A 195 -9.60 -14.10 23.59
C THR A 195 -10.75 -13.24 24.09
N ARG A 196 -11.99 -13.71 23.94
CA ARG A 196 -13.20 -12.92 24.24
C ARG A 196 -13.47 -12.70 25.74
N ASN A 197 -12.91 -13.53 26.62
CA ASN A 197 -13.19 -13.52 28.06
C ASN A 197 -12.12 -12.78 28.89
N VAL A 198 -11.49 -11.76 28.32
CA VAL A 198 -10.45 -10.96 29.00
C VAL A 198 -10.93 -9.53 29.13
N ALA A 199 -10.49 -8.83 30.18
CA ALA A 199 -10.74 -7.40 30.33
C ALA A 199 -10.25 -6.62 29.09
N SER A 200 -11.00 -5.58 28.71
CA SER A 200 -10.68 -4.75 27.55
C SER A 200 -9.25 -4.22 27.64
N SER A 201 -8.45 -4.43 26.59
CA SER A 201 -7.06 -3.99 26.50
C SER A 201 -6.91 -2.58 25.92
N GLY A 202 -7.88 -1.70 26.19
CA GLY A 202 -7.87 -0.36 25.64
C GLY A 202 -9.24 0.30 25.58
N THR A 203 -9.26 1.46 24.94
CA THR A 203 -10.44 2.31 24.77
C THR A 203 -10.73 2.57 23.31
N LEU A 204 -11.99 2.92 23.05
CA LEU A 204 -12.48 3.37 21.77
C LEU A 204 -13.00 4.79 21.99
N ASP A 205 -12.27 5.79 21.52
CA ASP A 205 -12.45 7.17 21.99
C ASP A 205 -13.21 8.01 20.97
N ARG A 206 -12.83 7.92 19.70
CA ARG A 206 -13.37 8.79 18.65
C ARG A 206 -13.78 8.04 17.40
N TRP A 207 -14.85 8.55 16.80
CA TRP A 207 -15.31 8.22 15.47
C TRP A 207 -15.08 9.44 14.57
N CYS A 208 -14.25 9.29 13.55
CA CYS A 208 -13.91 10.37 12.64
C CYS A 208 -14.40 10.09 11.21
N VAL A 209 -14.84 11.15 10.54
CA VAL A 209 -15.13 11.16 9.11
C VAL A 209 -14.08 12.02 8.43
N VAL A 210 -13.31 11.40 7.54
CA VAL A 210 -12.31 12.10 6.72
C VAL A 210 -12.97 12.41 5.38
N GLU A 211 -13.54 13.61 5.26
CA GLU A 211 -13.96 14.20 3.97
C GLU A 211 -12.84 15.17 3.52
N SER A 212 -13.09 16.46 3.30
CA SER A 212 -12.02 17.46 3.09
C SER A 212 -11.53 18.09 4.41
N GLU A 213 -12.30 17.94 5.47
CA GLU A 213 -12.00 18.34 6.85
C GLU A 213 -12.30 17.16 7.77
N ARG A 214 -11.44 16.91 8.75
CA ARG A 214 -11.56 15.78 9.68
C ARG A 214 -12.61 16.11 10.73
N GLU A 215 -13.83 15.59 10.57
CA GLU A 215 -14.88 15.71 11.57
C GLU A 215 -14.80 14.52 12.54
N CYS A 216 -14.30 14.75 13.76
CA CYS A 216 -14.26 13.74 14.81
C CYS A 216 -15.35 13.98 15.85
N LYS A 217 -16.04 12.92 16.25
CA LYS A 217 -17.02 12.90 17.33
C LYS A 217 -16.59 11.88 18.39
N ALA A 218 -17.06 12.07 19.61
CA ALA A 218 -16.96 11.04 20.63
C ALA A 218 -17.66 9.77 20.14
N MET A 219 -17.18 8.61 20.59
CA MET A 219 -17.79 7.35 20.23
C MET A 219 -19.27 7.29 20.67
N PRO A 220 -20.20 6.88 19.78
CA PRO A 220 -21.61 6.67 20.12
C PRO A 220 -21.78 5.63 21.24
N PRO A 221 -22.75 5.78 22.16
CA PRO A 221 -23.01 4.80 23.21
C PRO A 221 -23.25 3.37 22.66
N PRO A 222 -22.94 2.32 23.44
CA PRO A 222 -23.17 0.94 23.03
C PRO A 222 -24.61 0.69 22.58
N GLY A 223 -24.77 -0.01 21.46
CA GLY A 223 -26.08 -0.28 20.84
C GLY A 223 -26.64 0.81 19.92
N GLU A 224 -26.00 1.98 19.84
CA GLU A 224 -26.38 3.00 18.86
C GLU A 224 -25.80 2.69 17.47
N ARG A 225 -26.68 2.62 16.47
CA ARG A 225 -26.32 2.21 15.11
C ARG A 225 -25.71 3.35 14.29
N GLN A 226 -24.54 3.08 13.71
CA GLN A 226 -23.87 4.01 12.81
C GLN A 226 -24.13 3.66 11.35
N LYS A 227 -24.54 4.65 10.54
CA LYS A 227 -24.82 4.46 9.11
C LYS A 227 -23.59 4.81 8.27
N LEU A 228 -23.02 3.82 7.60
CA LEU A 228 -21.88 3.99 6.68
C LEU A 228 -22.35 3.98 5.24
N ARG A 229 -21.96 4.99 4.46
CA ARG A 229 -22.29 5.06 3.03
C ARG A 229 -21.08 4.62 2.20
N GLN A 230 -21.26 3.58 1.39
CA GLN A 230 -20.23 3.17 0.44
C GLN A 230 -19.98 4.30 -0.59
N LYS A 231 -18.71 4.61 -0.86
CA LYS A 231 -18.19 5.56 -1.87
C LYS A 231 -18.10 7.05 -1.53
N LYS A 232 -18.59 7.56 -0.39
CA LYS A 232 -18.57 9.02 -0.13
C LYS A 232 -17.58 9.48 0.95
N ARG A 233 -17.27 8.62 1.92
CA ARG A 233 -16.57 8.99 3.16
C ARG A 233 -15.61 7.90 3.59
N ILE A 234 -14.45 8.31 4.09
CA ILE A 234 -13.57 7.43 4.85
C ILE A 234 -13.95 7.59 6.32
N TYR A 235 -14.26 6.48 6.96
CA TYR A 235 -14.60 6.43 8.37
C TYR A 235 -13.38 5.89 9.11
N THR A 236 -12.95 6.59 10.15
CA THR A 236 -11.79 6.21 10.95
C THR A 236 -12.20 6.06 12.39
N LEU A 237 -11.74 4.98 13.03
CA LEU A 237 -11.83 4.76 14.45
C LEU A 237 -10.50 5.16 15.09
N GLU A 238 -10.57 5.78 16.26
CA GLU A 238 -9.39 6.14 17.04
C GLU A 238 -9.60 5.81 18.51
N GLY A 239 -8.50 5.49 19.18
CA GLY A 239 -8.53 5.19 20.60
C GLY A 239 -7.14 4.90 21.15
N SER A 240 -7.12 4.19 22.28
CA SER A 240 -5.90 3.69 22.91
C SER A 240 -5.92 2.16 23.02
N ALA A 241 -4.75 1.53 22.96
CA ALA A 241 -4.62 0.08 23.12
C ALA A 241 -3.39 -0.26 23.98
N VAL A 242 -3.64 -0.78 25.18
CA VAL A 242 -2.63 -1.13 26.17
C VAL A 242 -2.83 -2.58 26.59
N LEU A 243 -1.79 -3.39 26.44
CA LEU A 243 -1.78 -4.76 26.94
C LEU A 243 -1.56 -4.74 28.45
N SER A 244 -2.65 -4.76 29.21
CA SER A 244 -2.63 -4.51 30.66
C SER A 244 -1.71 -5.47 31.43
N ALA A 245 -1.62 -6.74 31.01
CA ALA A 245 -0.75 -7.73 31.66
C ALA A 245 0.76 -7.46 31.46
N GLN A 246 1.13 -6.64 30.47
CA GLN A 246 2.51 -6.28 30.14
C GLN A 246 2.82 -4.80 30.38
N ASN A 247 1.80 -4.00 30.72
CA ASN A 247 1.92 -2.55 30.92
C ASN A 247 2.64 -1.82 29.77
N ARG A 248 2.27 -2.14 28.53
CA ARG A 248 2.85 -1.54 27.32
C ARG A 248 1.78 -1.34 26.23
N PRO A 249 2.00 -0.44 25.26
CA PRO A 249 1.18 -0.37 24.05
C PRO A 249 1.04 -1.75 23.39
N ALA A 250 -0.14 -2.02 22.82
CA ALA A 250 -0.32 -3.19 21.96
C ALA A 250 0.56 -3.09 20.70
N ASP A 251 0.85 -4.23 20.07
CA ASP A 251 1.71 -4.25 18.88
C ASP A 251 0.95 -3.82 17.60
N ALA A 252 -0.37 -4.03 17.61
CA ALA A 252 -1.30 -3.61 16.57
C ALA A 252 -2.72 -3.51 17.12
N VAL A 253 -3.59 -2.88 16.34
CA VAL A 253 -5.04 -3.00 16.46
C VAL A 253 -5.63 -3.61 15.20
N TYR A 254 -6.55 -4.55 15.37
CA TYR A 254 -7.30 -5.16 14.29
C TYR A 254 -8.78 -4.78 14.36
N LEU A 255 -9.40 -4.68 13.19
CA LEU A 255 -10.84 -4.58 13.00
C LEU A 255 -11.36 -5.90 12.44
N SER A 256 -12.36 -6.47 13.10
CA SER A 256 -13.13 -7.60 12.57
C SER A 256 -14.58 -7.22 12.30
N TYR A 257 -15.27 -8.04 11.50
CA TYR A 257 -16.71 -7.91 11.31
C TYR A 257 -17.44 -9.26 11.36
N GLY A 258 -18.75 -9.16 11.61
CA GLY A 258 -19.67 -10.28 11.58
C GLY A 258 -19.56 -11.20 12.80
N ASN A 259 -20.27 -12.32 12.76
CA ASN A 259 -20.27 -13.28 13.87
C ASN A 259 -19.02 -14.16 13.91
N SER A 260 -18.33 -14.30 12.77
CA SER A 260 -17.10 -15.09 12.64
C SER A 260 -15.83 -14.29 12.96
N ASP A 261 -15.95 -13.01 13.34
CA ASP A 261 -14.82 -12.09 13.57
C ASP A 261 -13.81 -12.10 12.43
N ARG A 262 -14.28 -12.00 11.19
CA ARG A 262 -13.38 -11.94 10.05
C ARG A 262 -12.59 -10.63 10.07
N LEU A 263 -11.26 -10.73 10.14
CA LEU A 263 -10.35 -9.58 10.12
C LEU A 263 -10.43 -8.87 8.76
N VAL A 264 -10.51 -7.54 8.79
CA VAL A 264 -10.66 -6.71 7.58
C VAL A 264 -9.70 -5.54 7.52
N ALA A 265 -9.12 -5.14 8.64
CA ALA A 265 -8.10 -4.11 8.68
C ALA A 265 -7.21 -4.29 9.91
N ALA A 266 -6.02 -3.74 9.81
CA ALA A 266 -5.10 -3.57 10.93
C ALA A 266 -4.49 -2.17 10.87
N ALA A 267 -4.13 -1.65 12.04
CA ALA A 267 -3.42 -0.40 12.21
C ALA A 267 -2.33 -0.59 13.25
N ARG A 268 -1.25 0.17 13.10
CA ARG A 268 -0.21 0.23 14.13
C ARG A 268 -0.72 0.99 15.35
N VAL A 269 -0.09 0.69 16.48
CA VAL A 269 -0.25 1.45 17.73
C VAL A 269 1.02 2.25 17.94
N ASN A 270 0.85 3.53 18.23
CA ASN A 270 1.93 4.45 18.48
C ASN A 270 2.58 4.18 19.85
N PRO A 271 3.82 4.67 20.10
CA PRO A 271 4.47 4.52 21.39
C PRO A 271 3.68 5.09 22.59
N ASP A 272 2.81 6.08 22.34
CA ASP A 272 1.88 6.66 23.33
C ASP A 272 0.58 5.85 23.50
N ALA A 273 0.54 4.63 22.97
CA ALA A 273 -0.61 3.72 22.93
C ALA A 273 -1.79 4.18 22.07
N THR A 274 -1.70 5.30 21.35
CA THR A 274 -2.77 5.76 20.46
C THR A 274 -2.78 5.02 19.13
N TRP A 275 -3.94 4.92 18.50
CA TRP A 275 -4.07 4.31 17.18
C TRP A 275 -5.18 4.96 16.36
N SER A 276 -5.10 4.81 15.04
CA SER A 276 -6.08 5.31 14.08
C SER A 276 -6.26 4.27 12.97
N LEU A 277 -7.47 3.75 12.80
CA LEU A 277 -7.78 2.69 11.85
C LEU A 277 -8.94 3.10 10.94
N ALA A 278 -8.72 3.06 9.63
CA ALA A 278 -9.77 3.32 8.66
C ALA A 278 -10.64 2.08 8.42
N ILE A 279 -11.96 2.25 8.43
CA ILE A 279 -12.94 1.19 8.17
C ILE A 279 -13.05 1.01 6.65
N PRO A 280 -12.77 -0.20 6.10
CA PRO A 280 -12.87 -0.49 4.68
C PRO A 280 -14.34 -0.70 4.27
N SER A 281 -15.12 0.38 4.29
CA SER A 281 -16.58 0.35 4.11
C SER A 281 -17.04 -0.26 2.77
N MET A 282 -16.19 -0.27 1.74
CA MET A 282 -16.50 -0.86 0.43
C MET A 282 -16.16 -2.35 0.35
N ALA A 283 -15.23 -2.83 1.19
CA ALA A 283 -14.91 -4.25 1.30
C ALA A 283 -15.94 -5.01 2.16
N LEU A 284 -16.68 -4.29 3.00
CA LEU A 284 -17.68 -4.85 3.89
C LEU A 284 -19.05 -5.08 3.19
N PRO A 285 -19.80 -6.13 3.57
CA PRO A 285 -21.10 -6.46 2.98
C PRO A 285 -22.16 -5.39 3.25
N LEU A 286 -23.18 -5.33 2.38
CA LEU A 286 -24.31 -4.43 2.58
C LEU A 286 -25.25 -4.96 3.66
N GLY A 287 -25.81 -4.05 4.44
CA GLY A 287 -26.77 -4.39 5.48
C GLY A 287 -26.25 -4.06 6.87
N LYS A 288 -26.76 -4.79 7.86
CA LYS A 288 -26.39 -4.62 9.26
C LYS A 288 -25.22 -5.53 9.56
N GLU A 289 -24.17 -4.96 10.12
CA GLU A 289 -22.99 -5.70 10.55
C GLU A 289 -22.59 -5.25 11.96
N ILE A 290 -21.92 -6.15 12.68
CA ILE A 290 -21.24 -5.82 13.93
C ILE A 290 -19.76 -5.77 13.61
N VAL A 291 -19.09 -4.71 14.04
CA VAL A 291 -17.64 -4.62 13.98
C VAL A 291 -17.04 -4.60 15.38
N ARG A 292 -15.87 -5.22 15.53
CA ARG A 292 -15.15 -5.35 16.80
C ARG A 292 -13.70 -4.95 16.64
N MET A 293 -13.14 -4.38 17.70
CA MET A 293 -11.75 -3.95 17.75
C MET A 293 -10.94 -4.86 18.66
N TRP A 294 -9.70 -5.11 18.28
CA TRP A 294 -8.82 -6.05 18.97
C TRP A 294 -7.41 -5.50 19.12
N ALA A 295 -6.86 -5.56 20.33
CA ALA A 295 -5.45 -5.34 20.61
C ALA A 295 -4.68 -6.62 20.29
N TYR A 296 -3.59 -6.50 19.54
CA TYR A 296 -2.70 -7.61 19.23
C TYR A 296 -1.48 -7.64 20.15
N ASP A 297 -1.19 -8.83 20.68
CA ASP A 297 0.00 -9.14 21.45
C ASP A 297 0.89 -10.10 20.67
N ALA A 298 1.93 -9.59 20.03
CA ALA A 298 2.87 -10.36 19.23
C ALA A 298 3.64 -11.40 20.07
N SER A 299 3.82 -11.17 21.37
CA SER A 299 4.52 -12.11 22.25
C SER A 299 3.72 -13.38 22.54
N ARG A 300 2.39 -13.29 22.44
CA ARG A 300 1.47 -14.41 22.70
C ARG A 300 0.70 -14.85 21.46
N ASP A 301 0.86 -14.15 20.34
CA ASP A 301 0.11 -14.32 19.08
C ASP A 301 -1.42 -14.34 19.31
N ARG A 302 -1.92 -13.35 20.06
CA ARG A 302 -3.32 -13.29 20.53
C ARG A 302 -3.95 -11.93 20.31
N LEU A 303 -5.27 -11.96 20.09
CA LEU A 303 -6.14 -10.79 20.03
C LEU A 303 -6.97 -10.68 21.31
N GLN A 304 -6.98 -9.49 21.91
CA GLN A 304 -7.77 -9.14 23.09
C GLN A 304 -8.76 -8.02 22.72
N PRO A 305 -10.01 -8.06 23.21
CA PRO A 305 -11.00 -7.07 22.82
C PRO A 305 -10.61 -5.65 23.26
N ILE A 306 -10.97 -4.67 22.44
CA ILE A 306 -10.90 -3.23 22.75
C ILE A 306 -12.32 -2.67 22.67
N GLY A 307 -12.76 -2.01 23.75
CA GLY A 307 -14.05 -1.32 23.77
C GLY A 307 -15.24 -2.30 23.69
N TYR A 308 -16.28 -1.88 22.97
CA TYR A 308 -17.55 -2.61 22.81
C TYR A 308 -17.87 -2.84 21.34
N ASP A 309 -18.80 -3.77 21.09
CA ASP A 309 -19.33 -4.06 19.76
C ASP A 309 -20.01 -2.83 19.13
N ILE A 310 -19.61 -2.48 17.90
CA ILE A 310 -20.18 -1.34 17.19
C ILE A 310 -21.15 -1.85 16.13
N GLU A 311 -22.43 -1.49 16.27
CA GLU A 311 -23.43 -1.77 15.23
C GLU A 311 -23.29 -0.79 14.08
N ILE A 312 -23.02 -1.31 12.89
CA ILE A 312 -22.96 -0.52 11.66
C ILE A 312 -24.03 -0.95 10.65
N LYS A 313 -24.54 0.00 9.88
CA LYS A 313 -25.40 -0.25 8.72
C LYS A 313 -24.75 0.30 7.47
N ILE A 314 -24.27 -0.60 6.62
CA ILE A 314 -23.65 -0.29 5.35
C ILE A 314 -24.74 -0.18 4.30
N VAL A 315 -24.82 0.99 3.66
CA VAL A 315 -25.78 1.26 2.60
C VAL A 315 -25.07 1.57 1.29
N ARG A 316 -25.61 1.03 0.19
CA ARG A 316 -25.31 1.54 -1.15
C ARG A 316 -25.85 2.97 -1.25
N ARG A 317 -25.08 3.82 -1.91
CA ARG A 317 -25.56 5.14 -2.31
C ARG A 317 -26.57 5.00 -3.43
#